data_AF-A0A2E2VLD0-F1
#
_entry.id   AF-A0A2E2VLD0-F1
#
_cell.length_a   1.000
_cell.length_b   1.000
_cell.length_c   1.000
_cell.angle_alpha   90.00
_cell.angle_beta   90.00
_cell.angle_gamma   90.00
#
_symmetry.space_group_name_H-M   'P 1'
#
loop_
_entity.id
_entity.type
_entity.pdbx_description
1 polymer ?
#
loop_
_entity_poly.entity_id
_entity_poly.type
_entity_poly.pdbx_seq_one_letter_code
_entity_poly.pdbx_strand_id
1 'polypeptide(L)'
;MNNNLALIFLSCFLLSCGPGTGDSDCTDCGGGLLDGYLYKEVTVEDVASLAEIDVPGATVGKCIRFKMDGTEFSEATVVDDCCCIEYQ
;
A
#
# COMPACT_ATOMS: atom_id res chain seq x y z
N MET A 1 13.01 26.55 31.59
CA MET A 1 11.93 26.34 30.59
C MET A 1 12.55 25.53 29.47
N ASN A 2 12.51 24.22 29.65
CA ASN A 2 11.62 23.24 29.00
C ASN A 2 12.26 22.63 27.74
N ASN A 3 13.38 21.94 27.97
CA ASN A 3 14.10 21.10 27.00
C ASN A 3 13.34 19.80 26.64
N ASN A 4 12.01 19.76 26.87
CA ASN A 4 11.16 18.57 26.75
C ASN A 4 10.42 18.50 25.41
N LEU A 5 10.71 19.40 24.46
CA LEU A 5 10.05 19.38 23.15
C LEU A 5 10.77 18.46 22.14
N ALA A 6 12.06 18.19 22.35
CA ALA A 6 12.87 17.35 21.45
C ALA A 6 12.61 15.83 21.63
N LEU A 7 12.06 15.42 22.77
CA LEU A 7 11.82 14.00 23.08
C LEU A 7 10.50 13.45 22.52
N ILE A 8 9.55 14.33 22.15
CA ILE A 8 8.24 13.92 21.62
C ILE A 8 8.30 13.60 20.12
N PHE A 9 9.26 14.18 19.39
CA PHE A 9 9.47 13.85 17.97
C PHE A 9 10.25 12.55 17.74
N LEU A 10 10.98 12.06 18.75
CA LEU A 10 11.80 10.85 18.63
C LEU A 10 11.00 9.56 18.88
N SER A 11 9.79 9.66 19.46
CA SER A 11 8.97 8.51 19.83
C SER A 11 8.05 7.99 18.72
N CYS A 12 7.90 8.72 17.61
CA CYS A 12 7.04 8.29 16.49
C CYS A 12 7.75 7.38 15.48
N PHE A 13 9.06 7.16 15.62
CA PHE A 13 9.85 6.34 14.69
C PHE A 13 10.00 4.87 15.11
N LEU A 14 9.44 4.45 16.25
CA LEU A 14 9.68 3.13 16.83
C LEU A 14 8.47 2.18 16.78
N LEU A 15 7.43 2.47 15.97
CA LEU A 15 6.17 1.72 16.00
C LEU A 15 5.67 1.13 14.66
N SER A 16 6.50 1.00 13.62
CA SER A 16 6.06 0.31 12.39
C SER A 16 7.14 -0.59 11.79
N CYS A 17 7.48 -1.67 12.49
CA CYS A 17 8.10 -2.84 11.85
C CYS A 17 7.92 -4.07 12.74
N GLY A 18 6.81 -4.80 12.53
CA GLY A 18 6.60 -6.15 13.06
C GLY A 18 7.10 -7.19 12.05
N PRO A 19 7.57 -8.37 12.49
CA PRO A 19 8.39 -9.27 11.68
C PRO A 19 7.54 -10.09 10.71
N GLY A 20 7.40 -9.59 9.48
CA GLY A 20 7.08 -10.35 8.28
C GLY A 20 8.21 -10.15 7.29
N THR A 21 8.86 -11.22 6.89
CA THR A 21 10.03 -11.30 6.00
C THR A 21 9.97 -10.43 4.73
N GLY A 22 10.93 -9.49 4.61
CA GLY A 22 11.49 -8.88 3.38
C GLY A 22 10.55 -7.92 2.64
N ASP A 23 10.90 -6.69 2.27
CA ASP A 23 12.13 -5.91 2.28
C ASP A 23 11.68 -4.42 2.35
N SER A 24 12.59 -3.51 2.68
CA SER A 24 12.43 -2.07 2.36
C SER A 24 11.88 -1.90 0.94
N ASP A 25 10.91 -0.99 0.70
CA ASP A 25 10.72 -0.25 -0.59
C ASP A 25 9.28 0.25 -0.89
N CYS A 26 8.29 0.14 0.00
CA CYS A 26 6.93 0.67 -0.29
C CYS A 26 6.91 2.19 -0.52
N THR A 27 7.78 2.93 0.19
CA THR A 27 7.99 4.38 -0.04
C THR A 27 8.68 4.68 -1.36
N ASP A 28 9.38 3.70 -1.92
CA ASP A 28 10.24 3.82 -3.10
C ASP A 28 9.53 3.34 -4.37
N CYS A 29 8.40 2.64 -4.22
CA CYS A 29 7.45 2.27 -5.26
C CYS A 29 6.83 3.47 -6.01
N GLY A 30 7.02 4.69 -5.50
CA GLY A 30 6.53 5.94 -6.10
C GLY A 30 5.01 6.05 -6.05
N GLY A 31 4.46 7.26 -6.11
CA GLY A 31 3.01 7.44 -5.99
C GLY A 31 2.51 7.06 -4.61
N GLY A 32 2.86 7.86 -3.61
CA GLY A 32 2.38 7.65 -2.24
C GLY A 32 0.93 8.10 -2.08
N LEU A 33 0.44 8.04 -0.84
CA LEU A 33 -0.91 8.46 -0.44
C LEU A 33 -1.33 9.83 -1.01
N LEU A 34 -0.38 10.75 -1.21
CA LEU A 34 -0.62 12.08 -1.77
C LEU A 34 -1.08 12.07 -3.24
N ASP A 35 -0.66 11.06 -4.01
CA ASP A 35 -1.08 10.86 -5.40
C ASP A 35 -2.34 9.97 -5.51
N GLY A 36 -2.87 9.53 -4.35
CA GLY A 36 -4.07 8.72 -4.22
C GLY A 36 -3.91 7.25 -4.60
N TYR A 37 -2.68 6.80 -4.89
CA TYR A 37 -2.40 5.40 -5.22
C TYR A 37 -2.08 4.60 -3.96
N LEU A 38 -2.60 3.38 -3.93
CA LEU A 38 -2.38 2.38 -2.90
C LEU A 38 -1.81 1.11 -3.53
N TYR A 39 -1.20 0.28 -2.69
CA TYR A 39 -0.61 -1.00 -3.08
C TYR A 39 -1.27 -2.11 -2.28
N LYS A 40 -1.49 -3.27 -2.92
CA LYS A 40 -1.89 -4.50 -2.25
C LYS A 40 -1.59 -5.72 -3.10
N GLU A 41 -1.54 -6.87 -2.43
CA GLU A 41 -1.71 -8.17 -3.09
C GLU A 41 -3.21 -8.41 -3.38
N VAL A 42 -3.51 -8.90 -4.57
CA VAL A 42 -4.85 -9.28 -5.00
C VAL A 42 -5.32 -10.50 -4.20
N THR A 43 -6.44 -10.34 -3.52
CA THR A 43 -7.14 -11.41 -2.82
C THR A 43 -8.31 -11.94 -3.65
N VAL A 44 -8.90 -13.05 -3.22
CA VAL A 44 -10.09 -13.63 -3.89
C VAL A 44 -11.26 -12.65 -3.94
N GLU A 45 -11.39 -11.78 -2.94
CA GLU A 45 -12.46 -10.78 -2.83
C GLU A 45 -12.30 -9.66 -3.85
N ASP A 46 -11.06 -9.35 -4.26
CA ASP A 46 -10.76 -8.27 -5.19
C ASP A 46 -11.01 -8.66 -6.66
N VAL A 47 -10.95 -9.96 -6.98
CA VAL A 47 -10.97 -10.46 -8.37
C VAL A 47 -12.21 -9.99 -9.14
N ALA A 48 -13.38 -10.00 -8.48
CA ALA A 48 -14.62 -9.57 -9.11
C ALA A 48 -14.55 -8.08 -9.50
N SER A 49 -14.22 -7.22 -8.55
CA SER A 49 -14.14 -5.78 -8.77
C SER A 49 -13.01 -5.38 -9.74
N LEU A 50 -11.88 -6.10 -9.76
CA LEU A 50 -10.80 -5.86 -10.73
C LEU A 50 -11.16 -6.31 -12.15
N ALA A 51 -12.04 -7.31 -12.30
CA ALA A 51 -12.56 -7.72 -13.59
C ALA A 51 -13.51 -6.68 -14.19
N GLU A 52 -14.20 -5.89 -13.36
CA GLU A 52 -15.10 -4.82 -13.83
C GLU A 52 -14.36 -3.68 -14.53
N ILE A 53 -13.11 -3.43 -14.14
CA ILE A 53 -12.24 -2.40 -14.72
C ILE A 53 -11.19 -2.95 -15.71
N ASP A 54 -11.34 -4.22 -16.14
CA ASP A 54 -10.50 -4.90 -17.14
C ASP A 54 -9.00 -4.77 -16.88
N VAL A 55 -8.54 -5.20 -15.70
CA VAL A 55 -7.11 -5.15 -15.34
C VAL A 55 -6.43 -6.47 -15.71
N PRO A 56 -5.74 -6.56 -16.86
CA PRO A 56 -5.16 -7.80 -17.33
C PRO A 56 -4.07 -8.30 -16.39
N GLY A 57 -4.14 -9.59 -16.03
CA GLY A 57 -3.13 -10.24 -15.20
C GLY A 57 -3.27 -9.98 -13.70
N ALA A 58 -4.23 -9.17 -13.26
CA ALA A 58 -4.55 -8.98 -11.84
C ALA A 58 -5.26 -10.22 -11.27
N THR A 59 -4.47 -11.22 -10.93
CA THR A 59 -4.90 -12.51 -10.39
C THR A 59 -4.46 -12.64 -8.94
N VAL A 60 -5.09 -13.54 -8.18
CA VAL A 60 -4.76 -13.75 -6.76
C VAL A 60 -3.26 -13.99 -6.58
N GLY A 61 -2.66 -13.28 -5.62
CA GLY A 61 -1.21 -13.34 -5.36
C GLY A 61 -0.36 -12.42 -6.25
N LYS A 62 -0.98 -11.65 -7.16
CA LYS A 62 -0.31 -10.56 -7.88
C LYS A 62 -0.47 -9.25 -7.14
N CYS A 63 0.50 -8.37 -7.32
CA CYS A 63 0.51 -7.07 -6.66
C CYS A 63 0.00 -6.02 -7.62
N ILE A 64 -0.80 -5.11 -7.08
CA ILE A 64 -1.42 -4.05 -7.86
C ILE A 64 -1.17 -2.71 -7.21
N ARG A 65 -0.96 -1.72 -8.07
CA ARG A 65 -1.08 -0.31 -7.75
C ARG A 65 -2.46 0.15 -8.17
N PHE A 66 -3.25 0.69 -7.25
CA PHE A 66 -4.66 0.97 -7.49
C PHE A 66 -5.14 2.28 -6.86
N LYS A 67 -6.28 2.77 -7.34
CA LYS A 67 -7.09 3.84 -6.74
C LYS A 67 -8.48 3.34 -6.43
N MET A 68 -9.11 4.00 -5.45
CA MET A 68 -10.50 3.75 -5.07
C MET A 68 -11.36 4.97 -5.39
N ASP A 69 -12.58 4.74 -5.84
CA ASP A 69 -13.68 5.72 -5.78
C ASP A 69 -14.72 5.20 -4.79
N GLY A 70 -14.70 5.75 -3.57
CA GLY A 70 -15.45 5.19 -2.45
C GLY A 70 -14.93 3.81 -2.05
N THR A 71 -15.72 2.76 -2.28
CA THR A 71 -15.40 1.36 -1.95
C THR A 71 -15.00 0.52 -3.15
N GLU A 72 -15.04 1.09 -4.36
CA GLU A 72 -14.76 0.37 -5.61
C GLU A 72 -13.42 0.79 -6.21
N PHE A 73 -12.78 -0.12 -6.95
CA PHE A 73 -11.58 0.23 -7.72
C PHE A 73 -11.94 1.16 -8.87
N SER A 74 -11.20 2.26 -9.01
CA SER A 74 -11.35 3.20 -10.12
C SER A 74 -10.24 3.08 -11.16
N GLU A 75 -9.03 2.72 -10.73
CA GLU A 75 -7.87 2.43 -11.57
C GLU A 75 -7.06 1.32 -10.91
N ALA A 76 -6.50 0.39 -11.68
CA ALA A 76 -5.51 -0.56 -11.17
C ALA A 76 -4.53 -1.01 -12.24
N THR A 77 -3.33 -1.41 -11.83
CA THR A 77 -2.29 -1.95 -12.71
C THR A 77 -1.43 -2.93 -11.93
N VAL A 78 -1.06 -4.04 -12.56
CA VAL A 78 -0.15 -5.03 -11.95
C VAL A 78 1.27 -4.47 -11.86
N VAL A 79 1.90 -4.66 -10.70
CA VAL A 79 3.28 -4.27 -10.40
C VAL A 79 4.02 -5.47 -9.81
N ASP A 80 5.28 -5.66 -10.20
CA ASP A 80 6.04 -6.85 -9.80
C ASP A 80 6.76 -6.68 -8.45
N ASP A 81 7.23 -5.47 -8.14
CA ASP A 81 8.12 -5.22 -6.98
C ASP A 81 7.42 -4.49 -5.80
N CYS A 82 6.12 -4.21 -5.92
CA CYS A 82 5.39 -3.32 -5.00
C CYS A 82 4.13 -3.99 -4.42
N CYS A 83 4.34 -4.88 -3.46
CA CYS A 83 3.34 -5.75 -2.85
C CYS A 83 2.91 -5.34 -1.43
N CYS A 84 3.16 -4.09 -1.06
CA CYS A 84 2.99 -3.66 0.32
C CYS A 84 1.53 -3.50 0.72
N ILE A 85 1.18 -3.95 1.91
CA ILE A 85 -0.13 -3.68 2.51
C ILE A 85 0.03 -2.41 3.36
N GLU A 86 -0.39 -1.26 2.85
CA GLU A 86 -0.36 0.02 3.60
C GLU A 86 -1.33 0.04 4.80
N TYR A 87 -2.22 -0.96 4.91
CA TYR A 87 -3.20 -1.07 5.99
C TYR A 87 -3.12 -2.42 6.69
N GLN A 88 -2.28 -2.48 7.73
CA GLN A 88 -2.47 -3.39 8.87
C GLN A 88 -2.81 -2.57 10.11
#